data_AF-A0A926CUF9-F1
#
_entry.id   AF-A0A926CUF9-F1
#
_cell.length_a   1.000
_cell.length_b   1.000
_cell.length_c   1.000
_cell.angle_alpha   90.00
_cell.angle_beta   90.00
_cell.angle_gamma   90.00
#
_symmetry.space_group_name_H-M   'P 1'
#
loop_
_entity.id
_entity.type
_entity.pdbx_description
1 polymer ?
#
loop_
_entity_poly.entity_id
_entity_poly.type
_entity_poly.pdbx_seq_one_letter_code
_entity_poly.pdbx_strand_id
1 'polypeptide(L)'
;MSAEVILITGIMAAGKSTVAQHLAEQLPRSVHLRGDIFRRMIVNGRVEIEPDLAEEAYEQLRLRYRLAVTVAGEYCAAGFTVVYQDMILGADLADVVNMLKANEAVRRLRVIVLCPSPEVVAQRE
;
A
#
# COMPACT_ATOMS: atom_id res chain seq x y z
N MET A 1 -7.35 -16.14 -15.01
CA MET A 1 -7.61 -15.52 -13.69
C MET A 1 -6.49 -14.53 -13.41
N SER A 2 -6.81 -13.28 -13.06
CA SER A 2 -5.79 -12.29 -12.69
C SER A 2 -5.40 -12.49 -11.24
N ALA A 3 -4.10 -12.70 -11.02
CA ALA A 3 -3.48 -12.90 -9.72
C ALA A 3 -2.32 -11.89 -9.64
N GLU A 4 -2.68 -10.61 -9.70
CA GLU A 4 -1.76 -9.50 -9.90
C GLU A 4 -1.94 -8.45 -8.82
N VAL A 5 -0.82 -8.00 -8.26
CA VAL A 5 -0.74 -6.84 -7.39
C VAL A 5 -0.02 -5.71 -8.11
N ILE A 6 -0.63 -4.53 -8.11
CA ILE A 6 -0.02 -3.28 -8.55
C ILE A 6 0.15 -2.42 -7.30
N LEU A 7 1.37 -2.38 -6.75
CA LEU A 7 1.72 -1.54 -5.62
C LEU A 7 2.00 -0.12 -6.11
N ILE A 8 1.25 0.85 -5.61
CA ILE A 8 1.44 2.28 -5.84
C ILE A 8 1.85 2.95 -4.52
N THR A 9 3.08 3.44 -4.46
CA THR A 9 3.66 4.12 -3.30
C THR A 9 4.22 5.51 -3.68
N GLY A 10 4.69 6.25 -2.68
CA GLY A 10 5.17 7.62 -2.79
C GLY A 10 4.84 8.46 -1.55
N ILE A 11 5.38 9.66 -1.47
CA ILE A 11 5.15 10.60 -0.35
C ILE A 11 3.69 11.07 -0.25
N MET A 12 3.33 11.70 0.86
CA MET A 12 2.04 12.38 1.02
C MET A 12 1.79 13.37 -0.13
N ALA A 13 0.53 13.60 -0.49
CA ALA A 13 0.12 14.47 -1.60
C ALA A 13 0.65 14.10 -3.01
N ALA A 14 1.31 12.94 -3.17
CA ALA A 14 1.80 12.48 -4.48
C ALA A 14 0.70 12.09 -5.49
N GLY A 15 -0.57 12.12 -5.11
CA GLY A 15 -1.70 11.74 -5.97
C GLY A 15 -1.99 10.24 -6.01
N LYS A 16 -1.41 9.46 -5.09
CA LYS A 16 -1.55 8.00 -5.04
C LYS A 16 -2.99 7.52 -5.04
N SER A 17 -3.84 8.10 -4.18
CA SER A 17 -5.26 7.72 -4.07
C SER A 17 -6.02 7.96 -5.36
N THR A 18 -5.73 9.06 -6.05
CA THR A 18 -6.35 9.40 -7.34
C THR A 18 -5.93 8.42 -8.42
N VAL A 19 -4.62 8.18 -8.58
CA VAL A 19 -4.09 7.25 -9.58
C VAL A 19 -4.58 5.82 -9.31
N ALA A 20 -4.53 5.37 -8.06
CA ALA A 20 -4.96 4.03 -7.68
C ALA A 20 -6.46 3.80 -7.91
N GLN A 21 -7.29 4.80 -7.57
CA GLN A 21 -8.74 4.71 -7.80
C GLN A 21 -9.07 4.61 -9.28
N HIS A 22 -8.54 5.54 -10.10
CA HIS A 22 -8.80 5.54 -11.55
C HIS A 22 -8.29 4.27 -12.22
N LEU A 23 -7.10 3.78 -11.81
CA LEU A 23 -6.57 2.53 -12.32
C LEU A 23 -7.48 1.35 -11.97
N ALA A 24 -7.95 1.27 -10.72
CA ALA A 24 -8.82 0.18 -10.30
C ALA A 24 -10.14 0.17 -11.10
N GLU A 25 -10.76 1.33 -11.32
CA GLU A 25 -12.03 1.46 -12.06
C GLU A 25 -11.93 1.05 -13.54
N GLN A 26 -10.73 1.10 -14.14
CA GLN A 26 -10.48 0.69 -15.52
C GLN A 26 -10.21 -0.81 -15.70
N LEU A 27 -10.07 -1.55 -14.60
CA LEU A 27 -9.77 -2.98 -14.61
C LEU A 27 -11.05 -3.82 -14.48
N PRO A 28 -11.19 -4.93 -15.23
CA PRO A 28 -12.44 -5.71 -15.25
C PRO A 28 -12.88 -6.30 -13.90
N ARG A 29 -11.92 -6.73 -13.06
CA ARG A 29 -12.14 -7.23 -11.69
C ARG A 29 -11.00 -6.76 -10.81
N SER A 30 -11.25 -5.75 -9.99
CA SER A 30 -10.20 -5.08 -9.23
C SER A 30 -10.61 -4.72 -7.82
N VAL A 31 -9.60 -4.47 -7.00
CA VAL A 31 -9.73 -3.93 -5.65
C VAL A 31 -8.80 -2.75 -5.50
N HIS A 32 -9.29 -1.63 -4.97
CA HIS A 32 -8.44 -0.56 -4.47
C HIS A 32 -8.15 -0.82 -2.98
N LEU A 33 -7.04 -1.48 -2.71
CA LEU A 33 -6.61 -1.79 -1.34
C LEU A 33 -5.85 -0.59 -0.76
N ARG A 34 -6.46 0.12 0.19
CA ARG A 34 -5.84 1.28 0.86
C ARG A 34 -5.22 0.82 2.17
N GLY A 35 -3.89 0.74 2.24
CA GLY A 35 -3.22 0.24 3.44
C GLY A 35 -3.49 1.08 4.70
N ASP A 36 -3.80 2.37 4.54
CA ASP A 36 -4.14 3.26 5.66
C ASP A 36 -5.39 2.85 6.43
N ILE A 37 -6.27 2.05 5.81
CA ILE A 37 -7.45 1.54 6.50
C ILE A 37 -7.07 0.68 7.71
N PHE A 38 -5.99 -0.12 7.62
CA PHE A 38 -5.57 -1.01 8.70
C PHE A 38 -5.11 -0.24 9.93
N ARG A 39 -4.45 0.90 9.74
CA ARG A 39 -4.11 1.81 10.84
C ARG A 39 -5.38 2.40 11.48
N ARG A 40 -6.38 2.77 10.68
CA ARG A 40 -7.64 3.36 11.18
C ARG A 40 -8.53 2.36 11.92
N MET A 41 -8.37 1.07 11.68
CA MET A 41 -9.10 0.01 12.38
C MET A 41 -8.69 -0.14 13.84
N ILE A 42 -7.49 0.34 14.23
CA ILE A 42 -7.06 0.36 15.63
C ILE A 42 -7.81 1.47 16.36
N VAL A 43 -8.74 1.09 17.24
CA VAL A 43 -9.57 2.02 18.03
C VAL A 43 -8.82 2.49 19.29
N ASN A 44 -8.32 1.54 20.08
CA ASN A 44 -7.55 1.81 21.29
C ASN A 44 -6.10 1.37 21.09
N GLY A 45 -5.14 2.17 21.57
CA GLY A 45 -3.71 1.87 21.45
C GLY A 45 -3.10 2.21 20.10
N ARG A 46 -3.76 3.03 19.26
CA ARG A 46 -3.14 3.49 18.01
C ARG A 46 -2.00 4.45 18.32
N VAL A 47 -0.82 4.19 17.75
CA VAL A 47 0.36 5.07 17.85
C VAL A 47 0.65 5.69 16.49
N GLU A 48 0.92 6.99 16.50
CA GLU A 48 1.26 7.74 15.29
C GLU A 48 2.76 7.67 14.98
N ILE A 49 3.08 7.71 13.69
CA ILE A 49 4.47 7.81 13.25
C ILE A 49 4.88 9.28 13.36
N GLU A 50 5.68 9.58 14.37
CA GLU A 50 6.26 10.90 14.63
C GLU A 50 7.79 10.86 14.48
N PRO A 51 8.48 11.98 14.23
CA PRO A 51 9.93 11.99 13.99
C PRO A 51 10.76 11.28 15.09
N ASP A 52 10.27 11.30 16.34
CA ASP A 52 10.90 10.67 17.50
C ASP A 52 10.39 9.23 17.75
N LEU A 53 10.19 8.46 16.66
CA LEU A 53 9.48 7.17 16.62
C LEU A 53 9.71 6.27 17.86
N ALA A 54 8.63 6.00 18.59
CA ALA A 54 8.55 4.91 19.55
C ALA A 54 8.56 3.55 18.80
N GLU A 55 9.24 2.53 19.34
CA GLU A 55 9.30 1.18 18.75
C GLU A 55 7.90 0.63 18.40
N GLU A 56 6.90 0.93 19.23
CA GLU A 56 5.50 0.54 19.00
C GLU A 56 4.92 1.11 17.69
N ALA A 57 5.29 2.34 17.30
CA ALA A 57 4.84 2.93 16.05
C ALA A 57 5.36 2.13 14.83
N TYR A 58 6.62 1.67 14.90
CA TYR A 58 7.20 0.81 13.88
C TYR A 58 6.55 -0.58 13.85
N GLU A 59 6.23 -1.15 15.01
CA GLU A 59 5.51 -2.43 15.08
C GLU A 59 4.11 -2.33 14.45
N GLN A 60 3.36 -1.26 14.72
CA GLN A 60 2.06 -1.01 14.11
C GLN A 60 2.16 -0.75 12.60
N LEU A 61 3.22 -0.06 12.14
CA LEU A 61 3.49 0.12 10.72
C LEU A 61 3.75 -1.23 10.02
N ARG A 62 4.62 -2.07 10.60
CA ARG A 62 4.91 -3.40 10.08
C ARG A 62 3.67 -4.30 10.11
N LEU A 63 2.81 -4.18 11.13
CA LEU A 63 1.53 -4.87 11.20
C LEU A 63 0.60 -4.48 10.04
N ARG A 64 0.46 -3.18 9.76
CA ARG A 64 -0.30 -2.67 8.59
C ARG A 64 0.20 -3.31 7.29
N TYR A 65 1.50 -3.38 7.08
CA TYR A 65 2.06 -3.99 5.88
C TYR A 65 1.74 -5.49 5.77
N ARG A 66 1.89 -6.24 6.86
CA ARG A 66 1.53 -7.67 6.88
C ARG A 66 0.05 -7.88 6.56
N LEU A 67 -0.83 -7.11 7.19
CA LEU A 67 -2.28 -7.17 6.93
C LEU A 67 -2.61 -6.87 5.46
N ALA A 68 -1.98 -5.84 4.88
CA ALA A 68 -2.17 -5.50 3.48
C ALA A 68 -1.71 -6.63 2.54
N VAL A 69 -0.56 -7.26 2.81
CA VAL A 69 -0.07 -8.39 2.01
C VAL A 69 -1.01 -9.60 2.12
N THR A 70 -1.52 -9.91 3.31
CA THR A 70 -2.50 -10.97 3.52
C THR A 70 -3.77 -10.69 2.70
N VAL A 71 -4.36 -9.51 2.86
CA VAL A 71 -5.60 -9.13 2.15
C VAL A 71 -5.41 -9.11 0.64
N ALA A 72 -4.25 -8.62 0.15
CA ALA A 72 -3.93 -8.67 -1.27
C ALA A 72 -3.89 -10.10 -1.80
N GLY A 73 -3.27 -11.02 -1.05
CA GLY A 73 -3.23 -12.44 -1.37
C GLY A 73 -4.62 -13.06 -1.48
N GLU A 74 -5.50 -12.83 -0.50
CA GLU A 74 -6.88 -13.34 -0.51
C GLU A 74 -7.68 -12.86 -1.73
N TYR A 75 -7.57 -11.57 -2.07
CA TYR A 75 -8.23 -11.04 -3.27
C TYR A 75 -7.64 -11.61 -4.57
N CYS A 76 -6.33 -11.79 -4.65
CA CYS A 76 -5.69 -12.46 -5.78
C CYS A 76 -6.15 -13.93 -5.90
N ALA A 77 -6.27 -14.66 -4.79
CA ALA A 77 -6.80 -16.03 -4.76
C ALA A 77 -8.26 -16.07 -5.26
N ALA A 78 -9.06 -15.05 -4.96
CA ALA A 78 -10.42 -14.86 -5.49
C ALA A 78 -10.48 -14.32 -6.95
N GLY A 79 -9.31 -14.14 -7.59
CA GLY A 79 -9.17 -13.75 -9.00
C GLY A 79 -9.39 -12.26 -9.27
N PHE A 80 -9.10 -11.38 -8.31
CA PHE A 80 -9.08 -9.94 -8.48
C PHE A 80 -7.65 -9.42 -8.75
N THR A 81 -7.55 -8.37 -9.56
CA THR A 81 -6.34 -7.54 -9.60
C THR A 81 -6.35 -6.54 -8.44
N VAL A 82 -5.31 -6.56 -7.61
CA VAL A 82 -5.23 -5.69 -6.43
C VAL A 82 -4.39 -4.47 -6.76
N VAL A 83 -5.00 -3.29 -6.74
CA VAL A 83 -4.29 -2.01 -6.76
C VAL A 83 -4.04 -1.62 -5.30
N TYR A 84 -2.85 -1.93 -4.81
CA TYR A 84 -2.44 -1.68 -3.43
C TYR A 84 -1.80 -0.29 -3.31
N GLN A 85 -2.45 0.60 -2.54
CA GLN A 85 -2.04 1.98 -2.35
C GLN A 85 -1.61 2.21 -0.89
N ASP A 86 -0.37 2.63 -0.69
CA ASP A 86 0.20 2.91 0.65
C ASP A 86 1.37 3.93 0.57
N MET A 87 1.87 4.44 1.70
CA MET A 87 3.09 5.22 1.83
C MET A 87 4.17 4.31 2.42
N ILE A 88 4.95 3.68 1.55
CA ILE A 88 6.03 2.75 1.88
C ILE A 88 7.32 3.34 1.33
N LEU A 89 8.23 3.71 2.21
CA LEU A 89 9.44 4.48 1.88
C LEU A 89 10.69 3.76 2.40
N GLY A 90 11.84 4.04 1.78
CA GLY A 90 13.13 3.50 2.24
C GLY A 90 13.18 1.97 2.23
N ALA A 91 13.79 1.40 3.28
CA ALA A 91 14.02 -0.04 3.39
C ALA A 91 12.71 -0.86 3.43
N ASP A 92 11.64 -0.30 4.02
CA ASP A 92 10.35 -0.97 4.13
C ASP A 92 9.76 -1.36 2.75
N LEU A 93 10.08 -0.61 1.69
CA LEU A 93 9.61 -0.94 0.34
C LEU A 93 10.16 -2.29 -0.13
N ALA A 94 11.44 -2.56 0.16
CA ALA A 94 12.05 -3.84 -0.19
C ALA A 94 11.38 -4.99 0.59
N ASP A 95 11.12 -4.78 1.89
CA ASP A 95 10.46 -5.78 2.74
C ASP A 95 9.05 -6.09 2.25
N VAL A 96 8.26 -5.09 1.92
CA VAL A 96 6.89 -5.28 1.40
C VAL A 96 6.90 -5.97 0.04
N VAL A 97 7.82 -5.59 -0.85
CA VAL A 97 8.00 -6.27 -2.13
C VAL A 97 8.36 -7.74 -1.93
N ASN A 98 9.24 -8.05 -0.98
CA ASN A 98 9.63 -9.43 -0.67
C ASN A 98 8.45 -10.22 -0.09
N MET A 99 7.68 -9.65 0.83
CA MET A 99 6.46 -10.27 1.36
C MET A 99 5.42 -10.55 0.26
N LEU A 100 5.21 -9.60 -0.66
CA LEU A 100 4.29 -9.79 -1.80
C LEU A 100 4.78 -10.87 -2.76
N LYS A 101 6.09 -10.94 -3.03
CA LYS A 101 6.69 -12.00 -3.87
C LYS A 101 6.62 -13.38 -3.23
N ALA A 102 6.72 -13.44 -1.90
CA ALA A 102 6.63 -14.68 -1.13
C ALA A 102 5.19 -15.20 -1.00
N ASN A 103 4.18 -14.36 -1.27
CA ASN A 103 2.79 -14.77 -1.25
C ASN A 103 2.42 -15.52 -2.54
N GLU A 104 2.17 -16.83 -2.43
CA GLU A 104 1.90 -17.73 -3.57
C GLU A 104 0.67 -17.34 -4.40
N ALA A 105 -0.30 -16.63 -3.80
CA ALA A 105 -1.47 -16.14 -4.53
C ALA A 105 -1.12 -15.00 -5.50
N VAL A 106 0.02 -14.32 -5.30
CA VAL A 106 0.48 -13.19 -6.14
C VAL A 106 1.39 -13.71 -7.24
N ARG A 107 0.86 -13.86 -8.46
CA ARG A 107 1.65 -14.34 -9.62
C ARG A 107 2.43 -13.24 -10.33
N ARG A 108 1.95 -12.00 -10.24
CA ARG A 108 2.60 -10.84 -10.87
C ARG A 108 2.57 -9.66 -9.93
N LEU A 109 3.72 -9.03 -9.75
CA LEU A 109 3.87 -7.80 -8.97
C LEU A 109 4.40 -6.69 -9.88
N ARG A 110 3.71 -5.54 -9.88
CA ARG A 110 4.22 -4.28 -10.44
C ARG A 110 4.37 -3.27 -9.31
N VAL A 111 5.50 -2.57 -9.27
CA VAL A 111 5.77 -1.52 -8.27
C VAL A 111 5.86 -0.19 -9.01
N ILE A 112 5.04 0.77 -8.59
CA ILE A 112 4.96 2.11 -9.14
C ILE A 112 5.22 3.08 -7.98
N VAL A 113 6.23 3.92 -8.12
CA VAL A 113 6.52 4.99 -7.15
C VAL A 113 6.15 6.32 -7.81
N LEU A 114 5.21 7.05 -7.20
CA LEU A 114 4.88 8.40 -7.64
C LEU A 114 5.87 9.40 -7.01
N CYS A 115 6.66 10.04 -7.87
CA CYS A 115 7.69 11.00 -7.50
C CYS A 115 7.40 12.39 -8.11
N PRO A 116 6.38 13.13 -7.64
CA PRO A 116 6.17 14.51 -8.07
C PRO A 116 7.32 15.42 -7.64
N SER A 117 7.46 16.59 -8.26
CA SER A 117 8.40 17.60 -7.79
C SER A 117 7.96 18.19 -6.44
N PRO A 118 8.89 18.69 -5.60
CA PRO A 118 8.55 19.33 -4.34
C PRO A 118 7.56 20.50 -4.49
N GLU A 119 7.67 21.27 -5.57
CA GLU A 119 6.77 22.40 -5.85
C GLU A 119 5.32 21.92 -6.05
N VAL A 120 5.13 20.78 -6.72
CA VAL A 120 3.81 20.17 -6.94
C VAL A 120 3.22 19.65 -5.62
N VAL A 121 4.06 19.14 -4.72
CA VAL A 121 3.64 18.66 -3.40
C VAL A 121 3.20 19.84 -2.53
N ALA A 122 4.00 20.91 -2.49
CA ALA A 122 3.72 22.10 -1.70
C ALA A 122 2.43 22.83 -2.10
N GLN A 123 1.99 22.72 -3.36
CA GLN A 123 0.72 23.29 -3.82
C GLN A 123 -0.52 22.49 -3.38
N ARG A 124 -0.33 21.30 -2.82
CA ARG A 124 -1.40 20.35 -2.44
C ARG A 124 -1.52 20.16 -0.92
N GLU A 125 -0.58 20.72 -0.16
CA GLU A 125 -0.63 20.87 1.30
C GLU A 125 -1.32 22.19 1.67
#